data_AF-A0A0Q4QU87-F1
#
_entry.id   AF-A0A0Q4QU87-F1
#
_cell.length_a   1.000
_cell.length_b   1.000
_cell.length_c   1.000
_cell.angle_alpha   90.00
_cell.angle_beta   90.00
_cell.angle_gamma   90.00
#
_symmetry.space_group_name_H-M   'P 1'
#
loop_
_entity.id
_entity.type
_entity.pdbx_description
1 polymer ?
#
loop_
_entity_poly.entity_id
_entity_poly.type
_entity_poly.pdbx_seq_one_letter_code
_entity_poly.pdbx_strand_id
1 'polypeptide(L)'
;MVYETGYRPGQEAQAAAVVSSGRGDPGGVSYGAYQLASSAKGGRQVQAFLRADGTRWGARFGHENPALPHGAFEQMWKTIAAESPIVFFEAQHDYIARTHFNPVVSYVRNVTKVDLTSFSRTVQNVVWSMGVQHGRAPKLVAQAVQQVGPPPEGDRRDYERTLINTLYDIREAYVDKNGLGRLKKRYRSERQVALQQLG
;
A
#
# COMPACT_ATOMS: atom_id res chain seq x y z
N MET A 1 3.48 -16.09 -0.84
CA MET A 1 3.28 -14.69 -0.43
C MET A 1 2.48 -14.01 -1.53
N VAL A 2 1.46 -13.23 -1.20
CA VAL A 2 0.82 -12.31 -2.16
C VAL A 2 1.47 -10.96 -1.87
N TYR A 3 1.89 -10.22 -2.90
CA TYR A 3 2.30 -8.83 -2.77
C TYR A 3 1.19 -8.01 -2.12
N GLU A 4 1.54 -6.85 -1.57
CA GLU A 4 0.60 -5.87 -0.99
C GLU A 4 -0.45 -5.37 -2.01
N THR A 5 -0.30 -5.74 -3.28
CA THR A 5 -1.15 -5.46 -4.43
C THR A 5 -2.25 -6.50 -4.66
N GLY A 6 -2.23 -7.63 -3.94
CA GLY A 6 -3.14 -8.76 -4.21
C GLY A 6 -2.67 -9.73 -5.29
N TYR A 7 -1.50 -9.51 -5.90
CA TYR A 7 -0.87 -10.38 -6.91
C TYR A 7 0.26 -11.21 -6.31
N ARG A 8 0.59 -12.39 -6.87
CA ARG A 8 1.69 -13.23 -6.39
C ARG A 8 3.04 -12.83 -7.02
N PRO A 9 4.18 -13.15 -6.38
CA PRO A 9 5.49 -13.22 -7.04
C PRO A 9 5.40 -13.93 -8.39
N GLY A 10 5.94 -13.31 -9.44
CA GLY A 10 5.83 -13.76 -10.83
C GLY A 10 4.62 -13.20 -11.60
N GLN A 11 3.76 -12.38 -10.97
CA GLN A 11 2.62 -11.72 -11.62
C GLN A 11 2.79 -10.20 -11.75
N GLU A 12 4.00 -9.69 -11.59
CA GLU A 12 4.33 -8.25 -11.60
C GLU A 12 3.88 -7.59 -12.91
N ALA A 13 4.11 -8.26 -14.04
CA ALA A 13 3.68 -7.79 -15.36
C ALA A 13 2.15 -7.61 -15.44
N GLN A 14 1.40 -8.61 -14.97
CA GLN A 14 -0.06 -8.57 -14.94
C GLN A 14 -0.54 -7.46 -14.00
N ALA A 15 0.06 -7.35 -12.82
CA ALA A 15 -0.30 -6.37 -11.82
C ALA A 15 -0.09 -4.93 -12.33
N ALA A 16 1.08 -4.65 -12.90
CA ALA A 16 1.45 -3.33 -13.39
C ALA A 16 0.57 -2.84 -14.55
N ALA A 17 0.00 -3.74 -15.33
CA ALA A 17 -0.82 -3.43 -16.51
C ALA A 17 -2.31 -3.23 -16.21
N VAL A 18 -2.79 -3.51 -15.00
CA VAL A 18 -4.23 -3.50 -14.72
C VAL A 18 -4.82 -2.10 -14.86
N VAL A 19 -5.94 -2.00 -15.57
CA VAL A 19 -6.71 -0.76 -15.72
C VAL A 19 -8.17 -1.08 -15.42
N SER A 20 -8.77 -0.36 -14.48
CA SER A 20 -10.19 -0.52 -14.15
C SER A 20 -11.07 0.01 -15.28
N SER A 21 -12.31 -0.45 -15.40
CA SER A 21 -13.25 0.12 -16.39
C SER A 21 -13.72 1.55 -16.05
N GLY A 22 -13.57 2.01 -14.80
CA GLY A 22 -14.09 3.30 -14.32
C GLY A 22 -15.63 3.43 -14.35
N ARG A 23 -16.36 2.36 -14.71
CA ARG A 23 -17.82 2.41 -14.91
C ARG A 23 -18.54 2.45 -13.56
N GLY A 24 -19.25 3.55 -13.31
CA GLY A 24 -20.03 3.74 -12.08
C GLY A 24 -19.20 4.14 -10.85
N ASP A 25 -17.90 4.42 -11.01
CA ASP A 25 -17.02 4.88 -9.94
C ASP A 25 -16.77 6.40 -10.07
N PRO A 26 -17.14 7.22 -9.07
CA PRO A 26 -16.79 8.64 -9.05
C PRO A 26 -15.29 8.92 -9.14
N GLY A 27 -14.46 7.93 -8.76
CA GLY A 27 -13.00 7.92 -8.84
C GLY A 27 -12.43 7.76 -10.25
N GLY A 28 -13.26 7.43 -11.25
CA GLY A 28 -12.86 7.26 -12.64
C GLY A 28 -11.96 6.04 -12.85
N VAL A 29 -11.17 6.08 -13.93
CA VAL A 29 -10.24 4.99 -14.28
C VAL A 29 -9.09 4.92 -13.27
N SER A 30 -8.73 3.72 -12.82
CA SER A 30 -7.60 3.45 -11.92
C SER A 30 -6.59 2.52 -12.58
N TYR A 31 -5.31 2.71 -12.28
CA TYR A 31 -4.20 2.11 -13.03
C TYR A 31 -3.19 1.39 -12.14
N GLY A 32 -2.65 0.30 -12.67
CA GLY A 32 -1.52 -0.42 -12.11
C GLY A 32 -1.83 -1.30 -10.92
N ALA A 33 -0.76 -1.84 -10.35
CA ALA A 33 -0.78 -2.87 -9.31
C ALA A 33 -1.48 -2.39 -8.03
N TYR A 34 -1.47 -1.08 -7.79
CA TYR A 34 -2.09 -0.45 -6.63
C TYR A 34 -3.38 0.32 -6.94
N GLN A 35 -3.89 0.21 -8.19
CA GLN A 35 -5.10 0.91 -8.64
C GLN A 35 -5.07 2.42 -8.33
N LEU A 36 -4.01 3.09 -8.81
CA LEU A 36 -3.84 4.54 -8.67
C LEU A 36 -4.99 5.26 -9.38
N ALA A 37 -5.75 6.07 -8.65
CA ALA A 37 -6.87 6.81 -9.22
C ALA A 37 -6.39 7.94 -10.15
N SER A 38 -7.00 8.04 -11.33
CA SER A 38 -6.71 9.11 -12.31
C SER A 38 -7.50 10.40 -12.07
N SER A 39 -8.68 10.31 -11.46
CA SER A 39 -9.58 11.46 -11.33
C SER A 39 -9.13 12.43 -10.24
N ALA A 40 -9.64 13.67 -10.34
CA ALA A 40 -9.47 14.67 -9.30
C ALA A 40 -10.07 14.22 -7.94
N LYS A 41 -11.23 13.55 -7.96
CA LYS A 41 -11.88 13.02 -6.75
C LYS A 41 -11.03 11.94 -6.06
N GLY A 42 -10.30 11.15 -6.84
CA GLY A 42 -9.33 10.16 -6.35
C GLY A 42 -7.94 10.72 -6.04
N GLY A 43 -7.74 12.03 -6.11
CA GLY A 43 -6.48 12.68 -5.75
C GLY A 43 -5.41 12.73 -6.86
N ARG A 44 -5.74 12.39 -8.11
CA ARG A 44 -4.81 12.43 -9.26
C ARG A 44 -3.51 11.65 -9.02
N GLN A 45 -3.63 10.45 -8.46
CA GLN A 45 -2.51 9.61 -8.05
C GLN A 45 -1.65 9.16 -9.23
N VAL A 46 -2.27 8.84 -10.37
CA VAL A 46 -1.54 8.50 -11.61
C VAL A 46 -0.61 9.63 -12.03
N GLN A 47 -1.11 10.86 -12.00
CA GLN A 47 -0.34 12.03 -12.38
C GLN A 47 0.75 12.35 -11.35
N ALA A 48 0.49 12.11 -10.06
CA ALA A 48 1.50 12.25 -9.02
C ALA A 48 2.62 11.21 -9.17
N PHE A 49 2.27 9.96 -9.49
CA PHE A 49 3.22 8.90 -9.83
C PHE A 49 4.09 9.28 -11.03
N LEU A 50 3.49 9.71 -12.14
CA LEU A 50 4.23 10.08 -13.35
C LEU A 50 5.12 11.32 -13.18
N ARG A 51 4.91 12.14 -12.15
CA ARG A 51 5.79 13.27 -11.79
C ARG A 51 6.91 12.91 -10.83
N ALA A 52 6.93 11.68 -10.33
CA ALA A 52 7.90 11.21 -9.35
C ALA A 52 8.51 9.89 -9.82
N ASP A 53 8.05 8.77 -9.28
CA ASP A 53 8.65 7.45 -9.49
C ASP A 53 8.42 6.94 -10.93
N GLY A 54 7.41 7.46 -11.62
CA GLY A 54 7.11 7.19 -13.03
C GLY A 54 7.74 8.15 -14.03
N THR A 55 8.58 9.11 -13.61
CA THR A 55 9.05 10.23 -14.45
C THR A 55 9.65 9.79 -15.78
N ARG A 56 10.35 8.65 -15.81
CA ARG A 56 11.00 8.13 -17.02
C ARG A 56 10.04 7.80 -18.17
N TRP A 57 8.75 7.59 -17.87
CA TRP A 57 7.72 7.35 -18.88
C TRP A 57 6.81 8.57 -19.11
N GLY A 58 6.91 9.61 -18.26
CA GLY A 58 5.98 10.74 -18.27
C GLY A 58 5.80 11.39 -19.64
N ALA A 59 6.89 11.61 -20.37
CA ALA A 59 6.87 12.20 -21.71
C ALA A 59 6.08 11.38 -22.74
N ARG A 60 6.01 10.04 -22.58
CA ARG A 60 5.30 9.15 -23.51
C ARG A 60 3.79 9.30 -23.45
N PHE A 61 3.26 9.81 -22.34
CA PHE A 61 1.82 10.03 -22.17
C PHE A 61 1.35 11.37 -22.77
N GLY A 62 2.26 12.28 -23.16
CA GLY A 62 1.90 13.56 -23.75
C GLY A 62 0.87 14.35 -22.93
N HIS A 63 -0.17 14.84 -23.60
CA HIS A 63 -1.31 15.55 -22.99
C HIS A 63 -2.55 14.66 -22.84
N GLU A 64 -2.39 13.34 -22.87
CA GLU A 64 -3.50 12.40 -22.83
C GLU A 64 -4.25 12.45 -21.49
N ASN A 65 -5.56 12.23 -21.54
CA ASN A 65 -6.41 12.26 -20.35
C ASN A 65 -6.47 10.88 -19.67
N PRO A 66 -5.86 10.68 -18.49
CA PRO A 66 -5.90 9.40 -17.77
C PRO A 66 -7.28 9.06 -17.22
N ALA A 67 -8.23 9.99 -17.16
CA ALA A 67 -9.58 9.69 -16.69
C ALA A 67 -10.50 9.15 -17.81
N LEU A 68 -10.03 9.13 -19.06
CA LEU A 68 -10.80 8.62 -20.20
C LEU A 68 -10.60 7.10 -20.33
N PRO A 69 -11.65 6.28 -20.14
CA PRO A 69 -11.55 4.84 -20.36
C PRO A 69 -11.28 4.54 -21.83
N HIS A 70 -10.47 3.52 -22.11
CA HIS A 70 -10.14 3.04 -23.46
C HIS A 70 -9.44 4.07 -24.36
N GLY A 71 -8.93 5.17 -23.80
CA GLY A 71 -8.20 6.21 -24.52
C GLY A 71 -6.72 5.89 -24.74
N ALA A 72 -6.02 6.81 -25.42
CA ALA A 72 -4.59 6.66 -25.71
C ALA A 72 -3.72 6.61 -24.44
N PHE A 73 -4.13 7.24 -23.33
CA PHE A 73 -3.47 7.09 -22.04
C PHE A 73 -3.44 5.62 -21.57
N GLU A 74 -4.58 4.92 -21.64
CA GLU A 74 -4.68 3.51 -21.24
C GLU A 74 -3.84 2.61 -22.14
N GLN A 75 -3.86 2.86 -23.45
CA GLN A 75 -3.05 2.11 -24.41
C GLN A 75 -1.56 2.27 -24.09
N MET A 76 -1.10 3.52 -23.88
CA MET A 76 0.29 3.79 -23.53
C MET A 76 0.69 3.15 -22.20
N TRP A 77 -0.19 3.17 -21.19
CA TRP A 77 0.06 2.50 -19.91
C TRP A 77 0.31 1.00 -20.09
N LYS A 78 -0.54 0.33 -20.87
CA LYS A 78 -0.42 -1.10 -21.18
C LYS A 78 0.85 -1.38 -22.00
N THR A 79 1.19 -0.52 -22.96
CA THR A 79 2.43 -0.62 -23.74
C THR A 79 3.65 -0.58 -22.83
N ILE A 80 3.73 0.39 -21.92
CA ILE A 80 4.84 0.51 -20.96
C ILE A 80 4.92 -0.72 -20.04
N ALA A 81 3.78 -1.18 -19.54
CA ALA A 81 3.73 -2.37 -18.69
C ALA A 81 4.17 -3.65 -19.44
N ALA A 82 3.95 -3.74 -20.75
CA ALA A 82 4.43 -4.86 -21.57
C ALA A 82 5.92 -4.76 -21.89
N GLU A 83 6.43 -3.55 -22.18
CA GLU A 83 7.85 -3.32 -22.51
C GLU A 83 8.78 -3.42 -21.31
N SER A 84 8.31 -3.07 -20.11
CA SER A 84 9.15 -2.99 -18.90
C SER A 84 8.39 -3.43 -17.66
N PRO A 85 7.86 -4.67 -17.61
CA PRO A 85 6.92 -5.10 -16.58
C PRO A 85 7.47 -5.00 -15.16
N ILE A 86 8.69 -5.51 -14.93
CA ILE A 86 9.30 -5.53 -13.60
C ILE A 86 9.63 -4.09 -13.15
N VAL A 87 10.31 -3.33 -14.01
CA VAL A 87 10.72 -1.96 -13.71
C VAL A 87 9.52 -1.04 -13.50
N PHE A 88 8.42 -1.24 -14.24
CA PHE A 88 7.20 -0.45 -14.09
C PHE A 88 6.42 -0.84 -12.83
N PHE A 89 6.40 -2.13 -12.49
CA PHE A 89 5.86 -2.59 -11.21
C PHE A 89 6.64 -2.00 -10.03
N GLU A 90 7.98 -2.07 -10.06
CA GLU A 90 8.86 -1.52 -9.04
C GLU A 90 8.63 -0.01 -8.85
N ALA A 91 8.53 0.75 -9.94
CA ALA A 91 8.23 2.18 -9.85
C ALA A 91 6.86 2.46 -9.18
N GLN A 92 5.84 1.64 -9.46
CA GLN A 92 4.54 1.75 -8.79
C GLN A 92 4.63 1.37 -7.30
N HIS A 93 5.41 0.34 -6.97
CA HIS A 93 5.67 -0.06 -5.60
C HIS A 93 6.41 1.04 -4.82
N ASP A 94 7.48 1.60 -5.39
CA ASP A 94 8.27 2.68 -4.80
C ASP A 94 7.44 3.93 -4.55
N TYR A 95 6.53 4.28 -5.47
CA TYR A 95 5.58 5.36 -5.27
C TYR A 95 4.73 5.15 -4.02
N ILE A 96 4.17 3.95 -3.83
CA ILE A 96 3.36 3.64 -2.65
C ILE A 96 4.21 3.57 -1.39
N ALA A 97 5.42 3.01 -1.47
CA ALA A 97 6.37 3.01 -0.36
C ALA A 97 6.64 4.44 0.12
N ARG A 98 7.00 5.34 -0.80
CA ARG A 98 7.33 6.74 -0.52
C ARG A 98 6.15 7.53 0.05
N THR A 99 4.94 7.28 -0.44
CA THR A 99 3.75 8.08 -0.09
C THR A 99 2.94 7.53 1.09
N HIS A 100 3.07 6.24 1.41
CA HIS A 100 2.24 5.59 2.44
C HIS A 100 3.06 4.88 3.51
N PHE A 101 4.02 4.04 3.13
CA PHE A 101 4.79 3.24 4.09
C PHE A 101 5.89 4.05 4.80
N ASN A 102 6.76 4.71 4.04
CA ASN A 102 7.90 5.48 4.56
C ASN A 102 7.46 6.60 5.54
N PRO A 103 6.34 7.32 5.33
CA PRO A 103 5.84 8.26 6.33
C PRO A 103 5.47 7.60 7.67
N VAL A 104 4.91 6.38 7.64
CA VAL A 104 4.60 5.62 8.86
C VAL A 104 5.88 5.21 9.58
N VAL A 105 6.83 4.62 8.86
CA VAL A 105 8.15 4.22 9.39
C VAL A 105 8.85 5.41 10.02
N SER A 106 8.95 6.52 9.29
CA SER A 106 9.64 7.73 9.73
C SER A 106 9.01 8.32 10.99
N TYR A 107 7.68 8.40 11.03
CA TYR A 107 6.96 8.90 12.20
C TYR A 107 7.20 8.00 13.43
N VAL A 108 7.05 6.68 13.26
CA VAL A 108 7.24 5.72 14.35
C VAL A 108 8.68 5.79 14.88
N ARG A 109 9.68 5.76 14.01
CA ARG A 109 11.09 5.89 14.38
C ARG A 109 11.35 7.18 15.16
N ASN A 110 10.74 8.30 14.76
CA ASN A 110 10.92 9.57 15.45
C ASN A 110 10.36 9.55 16.88
N VAL A 111 9.17 8.97 17.08
CA VAL A 111 8.43 9.03 18.35
C VAL A 111 8.68 7.86 19.30
N THR A 112 9.12 6.70 18.80
CA THR A 112 9.35 5.48 19.61
C THR A 112 10.80 4.99 19.58
N LYS A 113 11.63 5.53 18.67
CA LYS A 113 12.99 5.06 18.38
C LYS A 113 13.07 3.64 17.81
N VAL A 114 11.93 3.04 17.46
CA VAL A 114 11.87 1.72 16.81
C VAL A 114 11.92 1.86 15.29
N ASP A 115 12.81 1.10 14.67
CA ASP A 115 12.90 1.01 13.21
C ASP A 115 12.08 -0.17 12.67
N LEU A 116 10.90 0.13 12.11
CA LEU A 116 9.97 -0.88 11.59
C LEU A 116 10.53 -1.65 10.38
N THR A 117 11.51 -1.12 9.66
CA THR A 117 12.13 -1.84 8.53
C THR A 117 13.06 -2.95 8.99
N SER A 118 13.38 -3.02 10.29
CA SER A 118 14.18 -4.10 10.89
C SER A 118 13.35 -5.32 11.32
N PHE A 119 12.01 -5.22 11.28
CA PHE A 119 11.12 -6.34 11.61
C PHE A 119 10.84 -7.23 10.41
N SER A 120 10.24 -8.39 10.64
CA SER A 120 9.91 -9.33 9.56
C SER A 120 9.06 -8.68 8.46
N ARG A 121 9.15 -9.26 7.26
CA ARG A 121 8.27 -8.92 6.12
C ARG A 121 6.79 -8.97 6.50
N THR A 122 6.41 -9.86 7.40
CA THR A 122 5.04 -9.97 7.91
C THR A 122 4.61 -8.69 8.64
N VAL A 123 5.43 -8.19 9.56
CA VAL A 123 5.13 -6.92 10.25
C VAL A 123 5.13 -5.75 9.28
N GLN A 124 6.10 -5.69 8.38
CA GLN A 124 6.18 -4.62 7.36
C GLN A 124 4.92 -4.60 6.48
N ASN A 125 4.43 -5.76 6.03
CA ASN A 125 3.20 -5.87 5.24
C ASN A 125 1.96 -5.40 6.01
N VAL A 126 1.86 -5.69 7.32
CA VAL A 126 0.75 -5.19 8.16
C VAL A 126 0.80 -3.66 8.25
N VAL A 127 1.99 -3.10 8.50
CA VAL A 127 2.22 -1.65 8.57
C VAL A 127 1.92 -0.98 7.23
N TRP A 128 2.34 -1.59 6.12
CA TRP A 128 2.03 -1.14 4.76
C TRP A 128 0.52 -1.09 4.51
N SER A 129 -0.18 -2.19 4.81
CA SER A 129 -1.65 -2.28 4.68
C SER A 129 -2.35 -1.18 5.48
N MET A 130 -1.87 -0.90 6.69
CA MET A 130 -2.38 0.22 7.49
C MET A 130 -2.09 1.58 6.83
N GLY A 131 -0.86 1.82 6.37
CA GLY A 131 -0.44 3.05 5.71
C GLY A 131 -1.26 3.38 4.47
N VAL A 132 -1.51 2.38 3.61
CA VAL A 132 -2.32 2.53 2.39
C VAL A 132 -3.78 2.84 2.72
N GLN A 133 -4.34 2.18 3.75
CA GLN A 133 -5.77 2.29 4.00
C GLN A 133 -6.16 3.48 4.87
N HIS A 134 -5.27 3.90 5.78
CA HIS A 134 -5.61 4.84 6.83
C HIS A 134 -4.61 6.00 6.86
N GLY A 135 -5.05 7.21 6.52
CA GLY A 135 -4.21 8.40 6.66
C GLY A 135 -3.73 8.66 8.11
N ARG A 136 -4.41 8.07 9.11
CA ARG A 136 -4.00 8.12 10.53
C ARG A 136 -3.00 7.02 10.93
N ALA A 137 -2.62 6.13 10.02
CA ALA A 137 -1.72 5.01 10.29
C ALA A 137 -0.43 5.40 11.04
N PRO A 138 0.29 6.50 10.73
CA PRO A 138 1.49 6.86 11.49
C PRO A 138 1.27 6.92 13.00
N LYS A 139 0.15 7.50 13.44
CA LYS A 139 -0.20 7.62 14.86
C LYS A 139 -0.68 6.31 15.46
N LEU A 140 -1.46 5.53 14.71
CA LEU A 140 -1.99 4.24 15.18
C LEU A 140 -0.88 3.20 15.35
N VAL A 141 0.06 3.14 14.41
CA VAL A 141 1.22 2.23 14.47
C VAL A 141 2.17 2.65 15.59
N ALA A 142 2.43 3.95 15.76
CA ALA A 142 3.23 4.44 16.88
C ALA A 142 2.60 4.10 18.24
N GLN A 143 1.28 4.24 18.36
CA GLN A 143 0.53 3.83 19.56
C GLN A 143 0.72 2.33 19.83
N ALA A 144 0.63 1.48 18.81
CA ALA A 144 0.84 0.04 18.96
C ALA A 144 2.24 -0.27 19.48
N VAL A 145 3.27 0.32 18.86
CA VAL A 145 4.67 0.14 19.29
C VAL A 145 4.87 0.61 20.73
N GLN A 146 4.30 1.75 21.12
CA GLN A 146 4.38 2.24 22.50
C GLN A 146 3.67 1.33 23.51
N GLN A 147 2.55 0.70 23.12
CA GLN A 147 1.81 -0.24 23.99
C GLN A 147 2.56 -1.55 24.19
N VAL A 148 3.26 -2.06 23.16
CA VAL A 148 4.07 -3.27 23.28
C VAL A 148 5.38 -3.01 24.03
N GLY A 149 5.92 -1.81 23.90
CA GLY A 149 7.21 -1.43 24.50
C GLY A 149 8.39 -1.67 23.54
N PRO A 150 9.64 -1.47 24.01
CA PRO A 150 10.82 -1.62 23.18
C PRO A 150 11.02 -3.08 22.73
N PRO A 151 11.48 -3.33 21.48
CA PRO A 151 11.79 -4.67 21.02
C PRO A 151 13.00 -5.25 21.77
N PRO A 152 13.02 -6.56 22.05
CA PRO A 152 14.19 -7.20 22.63
C PRO A 152 15.36 -7.27 21.65
N GLU A 153 16.55 -7.50 22.20
CA GLU A 153 17.71 -7.95 21.43
C GLU A 153 17.55 -9.43 21.06
N GLY A 154 18.07 -9.84 19.90
CA GLY A 154 18.01 -11.23 19.45
C GLY A 154 16.67 -11.62 18.83
N ASP A 155 16.10 -12.77 19.24
CA ASP A 155 14.85 -13.29 18.68
C ASP A 155 13.67 -12.38 19.06
N ARG A 156 12.93 -11.95 18.04
CA ARG A 156 11.79 -11.04 18.16
C ARG A 156 10.46 -11.69 17.81
N ARG A 157 10.40 -13.01 17.58
CA ARG A 157 9.17 -13.67 17.10
C ARG A 157 7.96 -13.41 18.00
N ASP A 158 8.10 -13.59 19.31
CA ASP A 158 7.00 -13.36 20.25
C ASP A 158 6.65 -11.87 20.39
N TYR A 159 7.66 -11.00 20.29
CA TYR A 159 7.45 -9.56 20.24
C TYR A 159 6.66 -9.16 18.99
N GLU A 160 7.04 -9.64 17.81
CA GLU A 160 6.36 -9.33 16.55
C GLU A 160 4.94 -9.92 16.52
N ARG A 161 4.73 -11.10 17.13
CA ARG A 161 3.40 -11.68 17.30
C ARG A 161 2.51 -10.77 18.15
N THR A 162 3.04 -10.25 19.25
CA THR A 162 2.36 -9.28 20.12
C THR A 162 2.06 -8.00 19.35
N LEU A 163 3.04 -7.44 18.64
CA LEU A 163 2.89 -6.23 17.83
C LEU A 163 1.80 -6.38 16.76
N ILE A 164 1.77 -7.50 16.03
CA ILE A 164 0.72 -7.78 15.03
C ILE A 164 -0.66 -7.75 15.69
N ASN A 165 -0.84 -8.44 16.82
CA ASN A 165 -2.12 -8.44 17.53
C ASN A 165 -2.53 -7.03 17.96
N THR A 166 -1.62 -6.28 18.59
CA THR A 166 -1.88 -4.90 19.03
C THR A 166 -2.21 -3.96 17.86
N LEU A 167 -1.52 -4.09 16.72
CA LEU A 167 -1.81 -3.31 15.51
C LEU A 167 -3.23 -3.55 15.01
N TYR A 168 -3.67 -4.80 14.95
CA TYR A 168 -5.03 -5.12 14.52
C TYR A 168 -6.09 -4.72 15.55
N ASP A 169 -5.82 -4.82 16.85
CA ASP A 169 -6.75 -4.35 17.89
C ASP A 169 -7.00 -2.83 17.79
N ILE A 170 -5.92 -2.05 17.64
CA ILE A 170 -6.02 -0.61 17.42
C ILE A 170 -6.72 -0.29 16.10
N ARG A 171 -6.44 -1.04 15.03
CA ARG A 171 -7.07 -0.84 13.72
C ARG A 171 -8.56 -1.15 13.76
N GLU A 172 -8.98 -2.22 14.41
CA GLU A 172 -10.38 -2.58 14.63
C GLU A 172 -11.12 -1.51 15.44
N ALA A 173 -10.54 -1.06 16.56
CA ALA A 173 -11.11 0.01 17.37
C ALA A 173 -11.23 1.33 16.59
N TYR A 174 -10.23 1.65 15.76
CA TYR A 174 -10.25 2.83 14.91
C TYR A 174 -11.40 2.78 13.90
N VAL A 175 -11.57 1.68 13.16
CA VAL A 175 -12.66 1.61 12.17
C VAL A 175 -14.04 1.59 12.81
N ASP A 176 -14.19 0.97 13.98
CA ASP A 176 -15.45 1.01 14.72
C ASP A 176 -15.84 2.43 15.12
N LYS A 177 -14.90 3.16 15.71
CA LYS A 177 -15.12 4.55 16.13
C LYS A 177 -15.48 5.48 14.96
N ASN A 178 -15.05 5.15 13.75
CA ASN A 178 -15.29 5.95 12.55
C ASN A 178 -16.46 5.42 11.68
N GLY A 179 -17.32 4.54 12.22
CA GLY A 179 -18.49 4.03 11.49
C GLY A 179 -18.15 3.06 10.36
N LEU A 180 -16.92 2.53 10.33
CA LEU A 180 -16.39 1.60 9.33
C LEU A 180 -16.29 0.16 9.85
N GLY A 181 -17.05 -0.19 10.90
CA GLY A 181 -16.97 -1.48 11.60
C GLY A 181 -17.21 -2.72 10.71
N ARG A 182 -17.83 -2.56 9.54
CA ARG A 182 -17.92 -3.63 8.52
C ARG A 182 -16.54 -4.17 8.08
N LEU A 183 -15.48 -3.37 8.21
CA LEU A 183 -14.11 -3.76 7.85
C LEU A 183 -13.47 -4.72 8.85
N LYS A 184 -13.99 -4.82 10.08
CA LYS A 184 -13.43 -5.73 11.11
C LYS A 184 -13.34 -7.18 10.65
N LYS A 185 -14.37 -7.67 9.95
CA LYS A 185 -14.39 -9.06 9.47
C LYS A 185 -13.18 -9.35 8.59
N ARG A 186 -12.85 -8.44 7.67
CA ARG A 186 -11.65 -8.51 6.83
C ARG A 186 -10.39 -8.47 7.69
N TYR A 187 -10.28 -7.54 8.63
CA TYR A 187 -9.09 -7.40 9.47
C TYR A 187 -8.80 -8.62 10.35
N ARG A 188 -9.84 -9.30 10.85
CA ARG A 188 -9.68 -10.55 11.58
C ARG A 188 -9.09 -11.65 10.70
N SER A 189 -9.52 -11.75 9.45
CA SER A 189 -8.93 -12.67 8.47
C SER A 189 -7.49 -12.29 8.12
N GLU A 190 -7.20 -11.01 7.88
CA GLU A 190 -5.83 -10.54 7.62
C GLU A 190 -4.89 -10.80 8.81
N ARG A 191 -5.38 -10.63 10.05
CA ARG A 191 -4.65 -10.95 11.29
C ARG A 191 -4.27 -12.43 11.34
N GLN A 192 -5.22 -13.33 11.09
CA GLN A 192 -4.96 -14.78 11.09
C GLN A 192 -3.89 -15.16 10.06
N VAL A 193 -3.96 -14.61 8.84
CA VAL A 193 -2.96 -14.84 7.80
C VAL A 193 -1.59 -14.31 8.21
N ALA A 194 -1.51 -13.11 8.80
CA ALA A 194 -0.24 -12.54 9.26
C ALA A 194 0.39 -13.39 10.35
N LEU A 195 -0.39 -13.83 11.35
CA LEU A 195 0.11 -14.69 12.43
C LEU A 195 0.59 -16.05 11.90
N GLN A 196 -0.11 -16.64 10.93
CA GLN A 196 0.33 -17.87 10.29
C GLN A 196 1.64 -17.71 9.50
N GLN A 197 1.83 -16.55 8.85
CA GLN A 197 3.05 -16.26 8.10
C GLN A 197 4.26 -15.97 8.98
N LEU A 198 4.05 -15.50 10.21
CA LEU A 198 5.12 -15.25 11.17
C LEU A 198 5.73 -16.57 11.70
N GLY A 199 4.92 -17.63 11.78
CA GLY A 199 5.30 -18.93 12.36
C GLY A 199 5.08 -19.01 13.87
#